data_AF-A0A953WFV7-F1
#
_entry.id   AF-A0A953WFV7-F1
#
_cell.length_a   1.000
_cell.length_b   1.000
_cell.length_c   1.000
_cell.angle_alpha   90.00
_cell.angle_beta   90.00
_cell.angle_gamma   90.00
#
_symmetry.space_group_name_H-M   'P 1'
#
loop_
_entity.id
_entity.type
_entity.pdbx_description
1 polymer ?
#
loop_
_entity_poly.entity_id
_entity_poly.type
_entity_poly.pdbx_seq_one_letter_code
_entity_poly.pdbx_strand_id
1 'polypeptide(L)' 'MSALPGTTGRRRIYLMRHGFVDYTSEEVRRTRDPSIVSLTPAGEDEARAAGAALAEVHFDLAICSGLKRTRQT' A
#
# COMPACT_ATOMS: atom_id res chain seq x y z
N MET A 1 -28.68 -0.02 -11.32
CA MET A 1 -28.29 0.43 -9.96
C MET A 1 -28.24 1.95 -9.97
N SER A 2 -29.15 2.64 -9.29
CA SER A 2 -29.09 4.10 -9.16
C SER A 2 -28.03 4.50 -8.13
N ALA A 3 -27.38 5.64 -8.36
CA ALA A 3 -26.39 6.19 -7.43
C ALA A 3 -27.04 6.60 -6.09
N LEU A 4 -26.24 6.69 -5.01
CA LEU A 4 -26.71 7.23 -3.74
C LEU A 4 -26.99 8.74 -3.86
N PRO A 5 -27.92 9.32 -3.07
CA PRO A 5 -28.18 10.77 -3.08
C PRO A 5 -26.89 11.58 -2.88
N GLY A 6 -26.66 12.59 -3.73
CA GLY A 6 -25.45 13.42 -3.70
C GLY A 6 -24.24 12.83 -4.44
N THR A 7 -24.38 11.70 -5.14
CA THR A 7 -23.30 11.08 -5.92
C THR A 7 -23.66 10.96 -7.40
N THR A 8 -22.66 11.05 -8.27
CA THR A 8 -22.84 10.93 -9.72
C THR A 8 -22.83 9.47 -10.22
N GLY A 9 -22.50 8.52 -9.34
CA GLY A 9 -22.35 7.11 -9.70
C GLY A 9 -21.67 6.28 -8.61
N ARG A 10 -21.58 4.97 -8.82
CA ARG A 10 -20.85 4.06 -7.92
C ARG A 10 -19.35 4.27 -8.07
N ARG A 11 -18.65 4.65 -7.00
CA ARG A 11 -17.18 4.63 -6.93
C ARG A 11 -16.69 3.33 -6.31
N ARG A 12 -15.48 2.90 -6.67
CA ARG A 12 -14.79 1.74 -6.10
C ARG A 12 -13.57 2.22 -5.33
N ILE A 13 -13.36 1.67 -4.14
CA ILE A 13 -12.17 1.93 -3.32
C ILE A 13 -11.48 0.59 -3.11
N TYR A 14 -10.17 0.57 -3.35
CA TYR A 14 -9.31 -0.56 -3.06
C TYR A 14 -8.52 -0.22 -1.80
N LEU A 15 -8.61 -1.08 -0.78
CA LEU A 15 -7.84 -0.96 0.45
C LEU A 15 -6.79 -2.06 0.44
N MET A 16 -5.53 -1.66 0.50
CA MET A 16 -4.38 -2.57 0.45
C MET A 16 -3.45 -2.27 1.63
N ARG A 17 -2.97 -3.32 2.27
CA ARG A 17 -1.89 -3.24 3.25
C ARG A 17 -0.55 -3.25 2.51
N HIS A 18 0.43 -2.52 3.03
CA HIS A 18 1.80 -2.57 2.49
C HIS A 18 2.39 -3.99 2.50
N GLY A 19 3.33 -4.26 1.60
CA GLY A 19 4.09 -5.51 1.57
C GLY A 19 4.88 -5.76 2.86
N PHE A 20 5.37 -6.98 3.04
CA PHE A 20 6.06 -7.37 4.27
C PHE A 20 7.28 -6.51 4.61
N VAL A 21 7.46 -6.26 5.91
CA VAL A 21 8.56 -5.49 6.49
C VAL A 21 9.07 -6.21 7.74
N ASP A 22 10.34 -6.02 8.09
CA ASP A 22 10.90 -6.52 9.35
C ASP A 22 11.02 -5.38 10.38
N TYR A 23 10.02 -5.31 11.28
CA TYR A 23 10.03 -4.36 12.41
C TYR A 23 11.03 -4.74 13.51
N THR A 24 11.65 -5.90 13.41
CA THR A 24 12.58 -6.42 14.40
C THR A 24 14.02 -6.40 13.92
N SER A 25 14.31 -5.77 12.78
CA SER A 25 15.66 -5.64 12.25
C SER A 25 16.58 -4.85 13.19
N GLU A 26 17.88 -5.07 13.07
CA GLU A 26 18.88 -4.37 13.89
C GLU A 26 18.78 -2.85 13.77
N GLU A 27 18.55 -2.35 12.55
CA GLU A 27 18.37 -0.92 12.30
C GLU A 27 17.19 -0.35 13.10
N VAL A 28 16.03 -1.01 13.05
CA VAL A 28 14.81 -0.56 13.74
C VAL A 28 14.98 -0.63 15.25
N ARG A 29 15.64 -1.68 15.76
CA ARG A 29 15.95 -1.77 17.19
C ARG A 29 16.91 -0.66 17.64
N ARG A 30 17.90 -0.34 16.82
CA ARG A 30 18.91 0.70 17.10
C ARG A 30 18.29 2.10 17.09
N THR A 31 17.43 2.40 16.13
CA THR A 31 16.78 3.73 16.01
C THR A 31 15.54 3.86 16.89
N ARG A 32 14.91 2.75 17.28
CA ARG A 32 13.59 2.70 17.93
C ARG A 32 12.50 3.42 17.14
N ASP A 33 12.66 3.49 15.82
CA ASP A 33 11.73 4.16 14.92
C ASP A 33 11.14 3.15 13.92
N PRO A 34 9.84 2.79 14.02
CA PRO A 34 9.19 1.89 13.07
C PRO A 34 8.73 2.61 11.78
N SER A 35 8.91 3.92 11.66
CA SER A 35 8.54 4.69 10.46
C SER A 35 9.54 4.53 9.32
N ILE A 36 10.82 4.25 9.66
CA ILE A 36 11.92 4.12 8.69
C ILE A 36 11.97 2.76 7.98
N VAL A 37 11.18 1.78 8.45
CA VAL A 37 11.27 0.40 7.96
C VAL A 37 10.91 0.34 6.47
N SER A 38 11.74 -0.37 5.72
CA SER A 38 11.57 -0.62 4.28
C SER A 38 10.94 -2.00 4.05
N LEU A 39 10.38 -2.22 2.85
CA LEU A 39 9.99 -3.56 2.43
C LEU A 39 11.20 -4.53 2.50
N THR A 40 10.94 -5.76 2.90
CA THR A 40 11.90 -6.85 2.69
C THR A 40 11.85 -7.27 1.22
N PRO A 41 12.82 -8.07 0.72
CA PRO A 41 12.74 -8.62 -0.64
C PRO A 41 11.41 -9.35 -0.92
N ALA A 42 10.93 -10.14 0.05
CA ALA A 42 9.62 -10.79 -0.06
C ALA A 42 8.48 -9.77 -0.10
N GLY A 43 8.55 -8.70 0.69
CA GLY A 43 7.56 -7.62 0.65
C GLY A 43 7.55 -6.85 -0.68
N GLU A 44 8.70 -6.70 -1.33
CA GLU A 44 8.77 -6.14 -2.69
C GLU A 44 8.16 -7.09 -3.72
N ASP A 45 8.38 -8.40 -3.59
CA ASP A 45 7.75 -9.41 -4.45
C ASP A 45 6.22 -9.40 -4.28
N GLU A 46 5.72 -9.26 -3.04
CA GLU A 46 4.29 -9.09 -2.74
C GLU A 46 3.72 -7.83 -3.40
N ALA A 47 4.43 -6.70 -3.30
CA ALA A 47 4.02 -5.44 -3.94
C ALA A 47 3.98 -5.58 -5.47
N ARG A 48 4.97 -6.24 -6.07
CA ARG A 48 5.01 -6.50 -7.52
C ARG A 48 3.87 -7.44 -7.95
N ALA A 49 3.57 -8.47 -7.17
CA ALA A 49 2.45 -9.37 -7.43
C ALA A 49 1.09 -8.65 -7.34
N ALA A 50 0.93 -7.78 -6.35
CA ALA A 50 -0.24 -6.91 -6.22
C ALA A 50 -0.39 -5.97 -7.43
N GLY A 51 0.70 -5.36 -7.88
CA GLY A 51 0.73 -4.53 -9.09
C GLY A 51 0.29 -5.30 -10.34
N ALA A 52 0.81 -6.52 -10.53
CA ALA A 52 0.40 -7.38 -11.64
C ALA A 52 -1.09 -7.77 -11.57
N ALA A 53 -1.61 -8.08 -10.38
CA ALA A 53 -3.02 -8.42 -10.19
C ALA A 53 -3.97 -7.24 -10.43
N LEU A 54 -3.49 -6.00 -10.26
CA LEU A 54 -4.26 -4.78 -10.45
C LEU A 54 -3.94 -4.06 -11.78
N ALA A 55 -3.16 -4.66 -12.68
CA ALA A 55 -2.67 -4.01 -13.90
C ALA A 55 -3.80 -3.45 -14.79
N GLU A 56 -4.94 -4.13 -14.85
CA GLU A 56 -6.10 -3.74 -15.66
C GLU A 56 -7.08 -2.81 -14.91
N VAL A 57 -6.78 -2.45 -13.66
CA VAL A 57 -7.61 -1.55 -12.86
C VAL A 57 -7.16 -0.10 -13.08
N HIS A 58 -8.03 0.72 -13.67
CA HIS A 58 -7.81 2.15 -13.75
C HIS A 58 -8.04 2.83 -12.39
N PHE A 59 -7.02 3.52 -11.88
CA PHE A 59 -7.11 4.33 -10.67
C PHE A 59 -7.09 5.82 -11.02
N ASP A 60 -8.14 6.54 -10.64
CA ASP A 60 -8.17 8.00 -10.75
C ASP A 60 -7.28 8.68 -9.70
N LEU A 61 -7.08 8.01 -8.56
CA LEU A 61 -6.32 8.53 -7.43
C LEU A 61 -5.74 7.38 -6.59
N ALA A 62 -4.46 7.49 -6.23
CA ALA A 62 -3.79 6.62 -5.27
C ALA A 62 -3.29 7.45 -4.08
N ILE A 63 -3.56 6.99 -2.86
CA ILE A 63 -3.17 7.66 -1.62
C ILE A 63 -2.51 6.63 -0.70
N CYS A 64 -1.39 7.01 -0.08
CA CYS A 64 -0.72 6.23 0.96
C CYS A 64 -0.46 7.10 2.20
N SER A 65 -0.12 6.48 3.32
CA SER A 65 0.19 7.19 4.58
C SER A 65 1.47 8.04 4.52
N GLY A 66 2.26 7.94 3.45
CA GLY A 66 3.54 8.61 3.32
C GLY A 66 4.68 7.98 4.13
N LEU A 67 4.48 6.79 4.71
CA LEU A 67 5.57 6.01 5.30
C LEU A 67 6.40 5.33 4.21
N LYS A 68 7.68 5.06 4.48
CA LYS A 68 8.59 4.50 3.47
C LYS A 68 8.02 3.22 2.83
N ARG A 69 7.62 2.26 3.67
CA ARG A 69 6.98 1.00 3.24
C ARG A 69 5.68 1.17 2.43
N THR A 70 4.88 2.20 2.68
CA THR A 70 3.62 2.43 1.94
C THR A 70 3.83 3.18 0.64
N ARG A 71 4.99 3.85 0.46
CA ARG A 71 5.42 4.41 -0.83
C ARG A 71 6.13 3.38 -1.71
N GLN A 72 6.77 2.38 -1.10
CA GLN A 72 7.46 1.30 -1.82
C GLN A 72 6.51 0.22 -2.34
N THR A 73 5.35 0.05 -1.68
CA THR A 73 4.25 -0.80 -2.17
C THR A 73 3.53 -0.07 -3.28
#